data_AF-A0A7J7NMZ0-F1
#
_entry.id   AF-A0A7J7NMZ0-F1
#
_cell.length_a   1.000
_cell.length_b   1.000
_cell.length_c   1.000
_cell.angle_alpha   90.00
_cell.angle_beta   90.00
_cell.angle_gamma   90.00
#
_symmetry.space_group_name_H-M   'P 1'
#
loop_
_entity.id
_entity.type
_entity.pdbx_description
1 polymer ?
#
loop_
_entity_poly.entity_id
_entity_poly.type
_entity_poly.pdbx_seq_one_letter_code
_entity_poly.pdbx_strand_id
1 'polypeptide(L)'
;MKLMCNYYTLRQDGSNALMRSWVLQLFYFPEFYQGSLEGKNWTDLRVHEKDQTICKPGQFASWPIIGPTSVLPLRFFRVLLTGPTMSDSIPWNICICFLELYGYFHL
;
A
#
# COMPACT_ATOMS: atom_id res chain seq x y z
N MET A 1 17.84 8.19 -3.36
CA MET A 1 17.29 8.13 -1.99
C MET A 1 16.31 6.97 -1.90
N LYS A 2 16.47 6.11 -0.91
CA LYS A 2 15.59 4.96 -0.65
C LYS A 2 14.97 5.12 0.75
N LEU A 3 13.70 4.76 0.93
CA LEU A 3 12.99 4.82 2.20
C LEU A 3 12.90 3.42 2.81
N MET A 4 13.39 3.27 4.03
CA MET A 4 13.05 2.15 4.91
C MET A 4 11.71 2.47 5.58
N CYS A 5 10.62 1.99 4.99
CA CYS A 5 9.26 2.37 5.35
C CYS A 5 8.77 1.59 6.58
N ASN A 6 8.48 2.28 7.68
CA ASN A 6 8.01 1.67 8.93
C ASN A 6 6.57 2.06 9.31
N TYR A 7 5.98 3.03 8.61
CA TYR A 7 4.61 3.47 8.85
C TYR A 7 4.02 4.07 7.56
N TYR A 8 2.71 3.99 7.41
CA TYR A 8 2.03 4.74 6.34
C TYR A 8 0.67 5.24 6.78
N THR A 9 0.23 6.34 6.19
CA THR A 9 -1.12 6.92 6.33
C THR A 9 -1.79 6.93 4.98
N LEU A 10 -3.08 6.57 4.96
CA LEU A 10 -3.93 6.71 3.79
C LEU A 10 -5.16 7.54 4.16
N ARG A 11 -5.53 8.48 3.28
CA ARG A 11 -6.74 9.29 3.42
C ARG A 11 -7.68 9.07 2.25
N GLN A 12 -8.89 8.61 2.56
CA GLN A 12 -9.97 8.54 1.59
C GLN A 12 -10.34 9.94 1.12
N ASP A 13 -10.73 10.07 -0.14
CA ASP A 13 -11.39 11.28 -0.62
C ASP A 13 -12.81 11.45 -0.03
N GLY A 14 -13.60 12.39 -0.57
CA GLY A 14 -14.99 12.61 -0.15
C GLY A 14 -16.01 11.58 -0.64
N SER A 15 -15.58 10.52 -1.36
CA SER A 15 -16.50 9.53 -1.93
C SER A 15 -16.89 8.43 -0.92
N ASN A 16 -17.98 7.72 -1.25
CA ASN A 16 -18.40 6.53 -0.52
C ASN A 16 -17.75 5.23 -1.04
N ALA A 17 -16.80 5.31 -1.98
CA ALA A 17 -16.07 4.16 -2.51
C ALA A 17 -14.96 3.70 -1.53
N LEU A 18 -15.37 3.36 -0.31
CA LEU A 18 -14.47 3.03 0.80
C LEU A 18 -13.74 1.72 0.52
N MET A 19 -12.41 1.75 0.61
CA MET A 19 -11.58 0.56 0.48
C MET A 19 -11.82 -0.40 1.65
N ARG A 20 -11.82 -1.71 1.34
CA ARG A 20 -12.00 -2.79 2.32
C ARG A 20 -10.86 -3.80 2.29
N SER A 21 -10.39 -4.13 1.08
CA SER A 21 -9.28 -5.05 0.91
C SER A 21 -8.26 -4.45 -0.04
N TRP A 22 -7.06 -4.21 0.46
CA TRP A 22 -5.95 -3.65 -0.31
C TRP A 22 -4.62 -4.11 0.25
N VAL A 23 -3.56 -3.89 -0.52
CA VAL A 23 -2.19 -4.18 -0.12
C VAL A 23 -1.30 -2.99 -0.44
N LEU A 24 -0.47 -2.60 0.52
CA LEU A 24 0.71 -1.78 0.25
C LEU A 24 1.84 -2.72 -0.15
N GLN A 25 2.43 -2.51 -1.32
CA GLN A 25 3.53 -3.30 -1.84
C GLN A 25 4.75 -2.45 -2.08
N LEU A 26 5.91 -3.06 -1.92
CA LEU A 26 7.19 -2.55 -2.38
C LEU A 26 7.62 -3.27 -3.64
N PHE A 27 8.48 -2.62 -4.40
CA PHE A 27 9.18 -3.27 -5.49
C PHE A 27 10.63 -3.58 -5.09
N TYR A 28 11.01 -4.84 -5.19
CA TYR A 28 12.34 -5.33 -4.87
C TYR A 28 12.90 -6.11 -6.06
N PHE A 29 14.10 -5.72 -6.51
CA PHE A 29 14.90 -6.50 -7.44
C PHE A 29 15.98 -7.24 -6.65
N PRO A 30 15.93 -8.57 -6.56
CA PRO A 30 17.10 -9.31 -6.10
C PRO A 30 18.21 -9.19 -7.16
N GLU A 31 19.43 -8.84 -6.74
CA GLU A 31 20.62 -8.71 -7.61
C GLU A 31 20.98 -10.00 -8.38
N PHE A 32 20.33 -11.14 -8.06
CA PHE A 32 20.64 -12.46 -8.61
C PHE A 32 19.51 -13.12 -9.43
N TYR A 33 18.50 -12.38 -9.90
CA TYR A 33 17.44 -12.96 -10.74
C TYR A 33 17.82 -12.99 -12.22
N GLN A 34 18.54 -14.04 -12.65
CA GLN A 34 18.60 -14.45 -14.05
C GLN A 34 17.52 -15.52 -14.29
N GLY A 35 16.34 -15.14 -14.77
CA GLY A 35 15.44 -16.12 -15.41
C GLY A 35 13.98 -16.20 -15.00
N SER A 36 13.31 -15.11 -14.61
CA SER A 36 11.84 -15.11 -14.56
C SER A 36 11.24 -14.09 -15.52
N LEU A 37 10.56 -14.64 -16.54
CA LEU A 37 9.82 -13.93 -17.57
C LEU A 37 8.44 -13.40 -17.11
N GLU A 38 8.14 -13.44 -15.81
CA GLU A 38 6.87 -12.94 -15.28
C GLU A 38 7.11 -12.01 -14.10
N GLY A 39 7.24 -10.70 -14.38
CA GLY A 39 6.95 -9.50 -13.56
C GLY A 39 6.85 -9.53 -12.01
N LYS A 40 7.38 -10.52 -11.29
CA LYS A 40 7.18 -10.82 -9.86
C LYS A 40 8.18 -10.11 -8.96
N ASN A 41 8.31 -8.80 -9.13
CA ASN A 41 9.21 -8.00 -8.31
C ASN A 41 8.47 -7.16 -7.25
N TRP A 42 7.17 -7.40 -7.04
CA TRP A 42 6.39 -6.75 -5.98
C TRP A 42 6.26 -7.67 -4.77
N THR A 43 6.50 -7.12 -3.58
CA THR A 43 6.38 -7.82 -2.30
C THR A 43 5.43 -7.08 -1.39
N ASP A 44 4.61 -7.82 -0.65
CA ASP A 44 3.62 -7.26 0.27
C ASP A 44 4.33 -6.65 1.49
N LEU A 45 4.11 -5.37 1.72
CA LEU A 45 4.50 -4.68 2.96
C LEU A 45 3.42 -4.84 4.03
N ARG A 46 2.17 -4.68 3.61
CA ARG A 46 1.02 -4.86 4.50
C ARG A 46 -0.23 -5.19 3.71
N VAL A 47 -0.92 -6.24 4.14
CA VAL A 47 -2.18 -6.70 3.58
C VAL A 47 -3.32 -6.26 4.50
N HIS A 48 -4.37 -5.73 3.91
CA HIS A 48 -5.62 -5.37 4.57
C HIS A 48 -6.73 -6.24 3.98
N GLU A 49 -7.45 -6.95 4.86
CA GLU A 49 -8.58 -7.79 4.48
C GLU A 49 -9.81 -7.36 5.28
N LYS A 50 -10.86 -6.93 4.57
CA LYS A 50 -12.11 -6.44 5.20
C LYS A 50 -11.84 -5.38 6.28
N ASP A 51 -10.83 -4.55 6.09
CA ASP A 51 -10.42 -3.52 7.03
C ASP A 51 -11.49 -2.41 7.09
N GLN A 52 -11.91 -2.07 8.30
CA GLN A 52 -12.96 -1.08 8.58
C GLN A 52 -12.44 0.15 9.33
N THR A 53 -11.11 0.34 9.40
CA THR A 53 -10.50 1.49 10.08
C THR A 53 -10.93 2.80 9.42
N ILE A 54 -11.02 2.83 8.08
CA ILE A 54 -11.61 3.93 7.31
C ILE A 54 -13.06 3.57 6.99
N CYS A 55 -14.00 4.20 7.67
CA CYS A 55 -15.43 3.93 7.55
C CYS A 55 -16.26 5.14 7.14
N LYS A 56 -15.64 6.31 6.97
CA LYS A 56 -16.30 7.56 6.57
C LYS A 56 -15.54 8.27 5.44
N PRO A 57 -16.25 8.99 4.55
CA PRO A 57 -15.61 9.88 3.59
C PRO A 57 -14.66 10.88 4.25
N GLY A 58 -13.52 11.14 3.63
CA GLY A 58 -12.50 12.08 4.08
C GLY A 58 -11.66 11.62 5.28
N GLN A 59 -12.00 10.47 5.88
CA GLN A 59 -11.28 9.90 7.01
C GLN A 59 -9.89 9.41 6.58
N PHE A 60 -8.93 9.55 7.48
CA PHE A 60 -7.61 8.96 7.35
C PHE A 60 -7.38 7.93 8.43
N ALA A 61 -6.49 7.00 8.15
CA ALA A 61 -5.97 6.06 9.13
C ALA A 61 -4.50 5.77 8.80
N SER A 62 -3.79 5.32 9.83
CA SER A 62 -2.36 5.09 9.75
C SER A 62 -2.00 3.77 10.38
N TRP A 63 -1.08 3.04 9.76
CA TRP A 63 -0.72 1.70 10.19
C TRP A 63 0.81 1.48 10.20
N PRO A 64 1.32 0.71 11.18
CA PRO A 64 2.70 0.29 11.19
C PRO A 64 2.98 -0.74 10.09
N ILE A 65 4.18 -0.66 9.52
CA ILE A 65 4.77 -1.73 8.72
C ILE A 65 5.64 -2.56 9.66
N ILE A 66 5.29 -3.84 9.81
CA ILE A 66 5.91 -4.74 10.79
C ILE A 66 6.65 -5.84 10.03
N GLY A 67 7.82 -6.23 10.54
CA GLY A 67 8.60 -7.35 10.02
C GLY A 67 9.81 -6.92 9.19
N PRO A 68 10.55 -7.89 8.61
CA PRO A 68 11.84 -7.64 7.96
C PRO A 68 11.77 -6.66 6.78
N THR A 69 10.61 -6.56 6.13
CA THR A 69 10.43 -5.67 4.98
C THR A 69 10.39 -4.18 5.37
N SER A 70 10.14 -3.86 6.64
CA SER A 70 10.12 -2.46 7.15
C SER A 70 11.50 -1.79 7.16
N VAL A 71 12.57 -2.58 7.18
CA VAL A 71 13.96 -2.09 7.18
C VAL A 71 14.62 -2.15 5.81
N LEU A 72 13.89 -2.59 4.77
CA LEU A 72 14.43 -2.63 3.42
C LEU A 72 14.43 -1.22 2.82
N PRO A 73 15.56 -0.71 2.33
CA PRO A 73 15.62 0.59 1.68
C PRO A 73 15.02 0.49 0.27
N LEU A 74 13.91 1.18 0.03
CA LEU A 74 13.10 1.01 -1.19
C LEU A 74 12.78 2.32 -1.89
N ARG A 75 12.56 2.27 -3.20
CA ARG A 75 12.24 3.46 -4.01
C ARG A 75 10.81 3.46 -4.52
N PHE A 76 10.23 2.30 -4.81
CA PHE A 76 8.93 2.20 -5.45
C PHE A 76 7.94 1.48 -4.53
N PHE A 77 6.79 2.11 -4.38
CA PHE A 77 5.68 1.64 -3.58
C PHE A 77 4.41 1.70 -4.44
N ARG A 78 3.47 0.80 -4.19
CA ARG A 78 2.12 0.90 -4.76
C ARG A 78 1.08 0.46 -3.75
N VAL A 79 -0.11 1.02 -3.89
CA VAL A 79 -1.32 0.51 -3.24
C VAL A 79 -2.13 -0.19 -4.31
N LEU A 80 -2.57 -1.42 -4.02
CA LEU A 80 -3.36 -2.23 -4.94
C LEU A 80 -4.61 -2.72 -4.22
N LEU A 81 -5.78 -2.57 -4.86
CA LEU A 81 -7.00 -3.23 -4.39
C LEU A 81 -6.90 -4.73 -4.60
N THR A 82 -7.21 -5.49 -3.55
CA THR A 82 -7.29 -6.96 -3.58
C THR A 82 -8.73 -7.45 -3.49
N GLY A 83 -9.68 -6.54 -3.30
CA GLY A 83 -11.12 -6.77 -3.35
C GLY A 83 -11.87 -5.47 -3.68
N PRO A 84 -13.19 -5.55 -3.91
CA PRO A 84 -13.98 -4.38 -4.26
C PRO A 84 -14.10 -3.40 -3.08
N THR A 85 -14.33 -2.14 -3.41
CA THR A 85 -14.75 -1.09 -2.46
C THR A 85 -16.23 -1.23 -2.12
N MET A 86 -16.73 -0.36 -1.23
CA MET A 86 -18.16 -0.27 -0.89
C MET A 86 -19.04 0.32 -2.00
N SER A 87 -18.48 0.75 -3.14
CA SER A 87 -19.26 1.33 -4.24
C SER A 87 -19.72 0.26 -5.23
N ASP A 88 -21.02 0.19 -5.48
CA ASP A 88 -21.59 -0.72 -6.50
C ASP A 88 -21.31 -0.25 -7.93
N SER A 89 -21.19 1.07 -8.16
CA SER A 89 -20.98 1.64 -9.50
C SER A 89 -19.51 1.68 -9.91
N ILE A 90 -18.58 1.85 -8.96
CA ILE A 90 -17.14 1.89 -9.20
C ILE A 90 -16.38 1.00 -8.19
N PRO A 91 -16.67 -0.31 -8.16
CA PRO A 91 -16.16 -1.21 -7.12
C PRO A 91 -14.64 -1.36 -7.12
N TRP A 92 -13.94 -1.02 -8.21
CA TRP A 92 -12.49 -1.21 -8.34
C TRP A 92 -11.68 0.10 -8.41
N ASN A 93 -12.29 1.23 -8.01
CA ASN A 93 -11.60 2.51 -7.98
C ASN A 93 -10.94 2.76 -6.62
N ILE A 94 -9.67 3.17 -6.63
CA ILE A 94 -8.98 3.69 -5.44
C ILE A 94 -9.28 5.19 -5.35
N CYS A 95 -10.14 5.57 -4.41
CA CYS A 95 -10.58 6.95 -4.20
C CYS A 95 -9.88 7.56 -2.97
N ILE A 96 -8.60 7.93 -3.14
CA ILE A 96 -7.78 8.52 -2.08
C ILE A 96 -7.33 9.93 -2.44
N CYS A 97 -7.16 10.78 -1.44
CA CYS A 97 -6.60 12.12 -1.63
C CYS A 97 -5.17 12.27 -1.09
N PHE A 98 -4.73 11.39 -0.19
CA PHE A 98 -3.35 11.35 0.30
C PHE A 98 -2.86 9.93 0.57
N LEU A 99 -1.59 9.70 0.28
CA LEU A 99 -0.79 8.57 0.72
C LEU A 99 0.53 9.14 1.29
N GLU A 100 0.82 8.84 2.54
CA GLU A 100 2.02 9.32 3.23
C GLU A 100 2.83 8.12 3.70
N LEU A 101 4.13 8.11 3.40
CA LEU A 101 5.07 7.05 3.77
C LEU A 101 6.08 7.62 4.76
N TYR A 102 6.30 6.90 5.85
CA TYR A 102 7.16 7.32 6.95
C TYR A 102 8.26 6.30 7.18
N GLY A 103 9.42 6.79 7.63
CA GLY A 103 10.54 5.95 7.98
C GLY A 103 11.86 6.68 7.85
N TYR A 104 12.92 5.92 7.60
CA TYR A 104 14.28 6.45 7.53
C TYR A 104 14.79 6.42 6.11
N PHE A 105 15.37 7.54 5.67
CA PHE A 105 16.08 7.54 4.40
C PHE A 105 17.42 6.85 4.53
N HIS A 106 17.66 5.91 3.63
CA HIS A 106 18.99 5.33 3.41
C HIS A 106 19.63 6.06 2.23
N LEU A 107 20.87 6.52 2.45
CA LEU A 107 21.70 7.21 1.45
C LEU A 107 22.22 6.22 0.41
#